data_AF-A0A7V3QWG8-F1
#
_entry.id   AF-A0A7V3QWG8-F1
#
_cell.length_a   1.000
_cell.length_b   1.000
_cell.length_c   1.000
_cell.angle_alpha   90.00
_cell.angle_beta   90.00
_cell.angle_gamma   90.00
#
_symmetry.space_group_name_H-M   'P 1'
#
loop_
_entity.id
_entity.type
_entity.pdbx_description
1 polymer ?
#
loop_
_entity_poly.entity_id
_entity_poly.type
_entity_poly.pdbx_seq_one_letter_code
_entity_poly.pdbx_strand_id
1 'polypeptide(L)'
;MTRHGRNLLVSLLPVLLAWGCAPAKKPDGMSLAPAPAIVKAPSPTDSLFSTMERLSTQAEDPDLTDEQAAQVAREMTQALATYVALTPDQQSDPKLQGALERMCDLCLQLQLDANAAPASPEQAGGSPTDDDLLHVTTFLPPDALKSTYQEVEAALQQT
;
A
#
# COMPACT_ATOMS: atom_id res chain seq x y z
N MET A 1 -48.46 -26.77 2.27
CA MET A 1 -48.47 -25.48 2.98
C MET A 1 -47.55 -24.55 2.19
N THR A 2 -48.07 -23.80 1.19
CA THR A 2 -48.50 -22.37 1.27
C THR A 2 -47.34 -21.43 1.63
N ARG A 3 -47.03 -20.34 0.93
CA ARG A 3 -47.45 -19.66 -0.31
C ARG A 3 -46.50 -18.44 -0.43
N HIS A 4 -46.33 -17.90 -1.65
CA HIS A 4 -46.08 -16.48 -2.03
C HIS A 4 -45.35 -15.52 -1.05
N GLY A 5 -44.40 -14.68 -1.45
CA GLY A 5 -44.12 -14.12 -2.77
C GLY A 5 -43.77 -12.63 -2.65
N ARG A 6 -43.46 -12.04 -3.82
CA ARG A 6 -43.50 -10.61 -4.19
C ARG A 6 -42.35 -9.69 -3.76
N ASN A 7 -41.51 -9.41 -4.75
CA ASN A 7 -41.24 -8.06 -5.28
C ASN A 7 -41.99 -6.92 -4.57
N LEU A 8 -41.22 -5.97 -4.03
CA LEU A 8 -41.67 -4.60 -3.78
C LEU A 8 -40.55 -3.62 -4.14
N LEU A 9 -40.55 -3.27 -5.42
CA LEU A 9 -40.13 -1.97 -5.94
C LEU A 9 -40.88 -0.85 -5.19
N VAL A 10 -40.15 0.04 -4.52
CA VAL A 10 -40.54 1.44 -4.24
C VAL A 10 -39.20 2.18 -4.04
N SER A 11 -38.52 2.69 -5.08
CA SER A 11 -38.85 3.90 -5.83
C SER A 11 -39.21 5.06 -4.91
N LEU A 12 -38.25 5.95 -4.60
CA LEU A 12 -38.51 7.32 -4.08
C LEU A 12 -37.23 8.17 -4.07
N LEU A 13 -36.76 8.54 -5.27
CA LEU A 13 -36.43 9.94 -5.57
C LEU A 13 -37.76 10.63 -5.99
N PRO A 14 -37.97 11.95 -5.88
CA PRO A 14 -37.12 13.04 -5.41
C PRO A 14 -37.83 14.02 -4.43
N VAL A 15 -37.10 14.80 -3.63
CA VAL A 15 -37.65 16.05 -3.06
C VAL A 15 -36.95 17.23 -3.72
N LEU A 16 -37.51 17.60 -4.87
CA LEU A 16 -37.47 18.95 -5.42
C LEU A 16 -38.13 19.88 -4.40
N LEU A 17 -37.33 20.57 -3.60
CA LEU A 17 -37.78 21.81 -2.96
C LEU A 17 -37.45 22.97 -3.89
N ALA A 18 -38.34 23.14 -4.88
CA ALA A 18 -38.62 24.45 -5.43
C ALA A 18 -39.27 25.28 -4.33
N TRP A 19 -38.55 26.27 -3.81
CA TRP A 19 -39.15 27.34 -3.03
C TRP A 19 -38.70 28.68 -3.60
N GLY A 20 -39.66 29.41 -4.18
CA GLY A 20 -39.61 30.87 -4.27
C GLY A 20 -39.20 31.47 -5.61
N CYS A 21 -40.13 31.53 -6.56
CA CYS A 21 -40.18 32.66 -7.50
C CYS A 21 -40.55 33.94 -6.73
N ALA A 22 -39.78 35.01 -6.91
CA ALA A 22 -40.26 36.37 -6.71
C ALA A 22 -39.71 37.24 -7.86
N PRO A 23 -40.57 37.88 -8.68
CA PRO A 23 -40.15 38.90 -9.62
C PRO A 23 -40.22 40.24 -8.89
N ALA A 24 -39.08 40.84 -8.56
CA ALA A 24 -39.05 42.19 -8.00
C ALA A 24 -37.88 42.99 -8.57
N LYS A 25 -38.25 43.84 -9.53
CA LYS A 25 -37.78 45.23 -9.73
C LYS A 25 -36.26 45.46 -9.72
N LYS A 26 -35.69 45.80 -10.90
CA LYS A 26 -34.35 46.41 -11.02
C LYS A 26 -34.23 47.60 -10.05
N PRO A 27 -33.16 47.66 -9.23
CA PRO A 27 -32.48 48.89 -8.92
C PRO A 27 -31.23 48.99 -9.81
N ASP A 28 -31.19 50.03 -10.63
CA ASP A 28 -29.94 50.51 -11.23
C ASP A 28 -28.91 50.77 -10.11
N GLY A 29 -27.73 50.18 -10.27
CA GLY A 29 -26.56 50.44 -9.44
C GLY A 29 -26.38 49.48 -8.26
N MET A 30 -25.46 48.52 -8.41
CA MET A 30 -24.51 48.14 -7.36
C MET A 30 -23.47 47.17 -7.96
N SER A 31 -22.21 47.37 -7.56
CA SER A 31 -21.02 46.55 -7.79
C SER A 31 -21.25 45.10 -8.21
N LEU A 32 -20.56 44.71 -9.27
CA LEU A 32 -20.16 43.31 -9.55
C LEU A 32 -19.50 42.74 -8.29
N ALA A 33 -20.26 42.01 -7.48
CA ALA A 33 -19.68 41.11 -6.49
C ALA A 33 -18.78 40.12 -7.25
N PRO A 34 -17.51 39.93 -6.86
CA PRO A 34 -16.63 38.99 -7.54
C PRO A 34 -17.27 37.60 -7.48
N ALA A 35 -17.37 36.95 -8.64
CA ALA A 35 -17.82 35.57 -8.72
C ALA A 35 -17.02 34.72 -7.73
N PRO A 36 -17.66 33.82 -6.95
CA PRO A 36 -16.94 32.98 -6.01
C PRO A 36 -15.85 32.21 -6.77
N ALA A 37 -14.60 32.36 -6.34
CA ALA A 37 -13.48 31.64 -6.91
C ALA A 37 -13.79 30.15 -6.83
N ILE A 38 -13.95 29.50 -7.98
CA ILE A 38 -14.11 28.05 -8.06
C ILE A 38 -12.77 27.46 -7.64
N VAL A 39 -12.67 27.06 -6.37
CA VAL A 39 -11.51 26.32 -5.86
C VAL A 39 -11.57 24.94 -6.52
N LYS A 40 -10.70 24.71 -7.51
CA LYS A 40 -10.57 23.42 -8.19
C LYS A 40 -10.27 22.36 -7.13
N ALA A 41 -11.12 21.34 -7.03
CA ALA A 41 -10.88 20.22 -6.13
C ALA A 41 -9.53 19.57 -6.49
N PRO A 42 -8.73 19.16 -5.48
CA PRO A 42 -7.44 18.53 -5.73
C PRO A 42 -7.65 17.29 -6.58
N SER A 43 -6.79 17.11 -7.59
CA SER A 43 -6.88 15.93 -8.43
C SER A 43 -6.49 14.68 -7.62
N PRO A 44 -7.07 13.50 -7.89
CA PRO A 44 -6.72 12.28 -7.20
C PRO A 44 -5.23 11.91 -7.38
N THR A 45 -4.63 12.28 -8.52
CA THR A 45 -3.20 12.10 -8.79
C THR A 45 -2.33 13.01 -7.93
N ASP A 46 -2.70 14.29 -7.75
CA ASP A 46 -1.96 15.22 -6.88
C ASP A 46 -2.00 14.76 -5.41
N SER A 47 -3.14 14.23 -4.97
CA SER A 47 -3.30 13.70 -3.61
C SER A 47 -2.40 12.47 -3.40
N LEU A 48 -2.41 11.52 -4.34
CA LEU A 48 -1.59 10.32 -4.23
C LEU A 48 -0.10 10.64 -4.30
N PHE A 49 0.30 11.55 -5.20
CA PHE A 49 1.67 12.05 -5.28
C PHE A 49 2.12 12.64 -3.94
N SER A 50 1.31 13.52 -3.35
CA SER A 50 1.63 14.13 -2.05
C SER A 50 1.73 13.08 -0.93
N THR A 51 0.90 12.04 -0.98
CA THR A 51 0.99 10.90 -0.05
C THR A 51 2.29 10.12 -0.23
N MET A 52 2.67 9.79 -1.47
CA MET A 52 3.90 9.05 -1.77
C MET A 52 5.16 9.84 -1.37
N GLU A 53 5.20 11.14 -1.63
CA GLU A 53 6.30 12.02 -1.21
C GLU A 53 6.41 12.07 0.31
N ARG A 54 5.29 12.29 1.02
CA ARG A 54 5.27 12.31 2.49
C ARG A 54 5.78 10.99 3.08
N LEU A 55 5.32 9.86 2.54
CA LEU A 55 5.75 8.54 3.01
C LEU A 55 7.22 8.29 2.72
N SER A 56 7.71 8.73 1.56
CA SER A 56 9.12 8.63 1.20
C SER A 56 10.00 9.42 2.17
N THR A 57 9.62 10.66 2.48
CA THR A 57 10.33 11.48 3.49
C THR A 57 10.32 10.85 4.87
N GLN A 58 9.22 10.19 5.26
CA GLN A 58 9.16 9.47 6.54
C GLN A 58 10.08 8.25 6.53
N ALA A 59 10.11 7.47 5.46
CA ALA A 59 10.99 6.31 5.32
C ALA A 59 12.48 6.67 5.26
N GLU A 60 12.82 7.87 4.81
CA GLU A 60 14.19 8.40 4.80
C GLU A 60 14.67 8.84 6.20
N ASP A 61 13.81 8.86 7.22
CA ASP A 61 14.18 9.22 8.59
C ASP A 61 15.01 8.10 9.25
N PRO A 62 16.31 8.34 9.56
CA PRO A 62 17.19 7.32 10.12
C PRO A 62 16.84 6.93 11.56
N ASP A 63 16.01 7.74 12.24
CA ASP A 63 15.62 7.51 13.63
C ASP A 63 14.26 6.78 13.74
N LEU A 64 13.76 6.22 12.63
CA LEU A 64 12.55 5.41 12.60
C LEU A 64 12.65 4.21 13.55
N THR A 65 11.68 4.09 14.45
CA THR A 65 11.51 2.86 15.24
C THR A 65 10.93 1.73 14.39
N ASP A 66 11.16 0.48 14.78
CA ASP A 66 10.60 -0.70 14.08
C ASP A 66 9.07 -0.60 13.89
N GLU A 67 8.35 -0.09 14.90
CA GLU A 67 6.89 0.09 14.83
C GLU A 67 6.49 1.16 13.80
N GLN A 68 7.24 2.27 13.75
CA GLN A 68 7.02 3.34 12.78
C GLN A 68 7.38 2.88 11.37
N ALA A 69 8.50 2.17 11.19
CA ALA A 69 8.91 1.59 9.92
C ALA A 69 7.85 0.61 9.39
N ALA A 70 7.33 -0.27 10.26
CA ALA A 70 6.23 -1.16 9.90
C ALA A 70 4.95 -0.41 9.52
N GLN A 71 4.64 0.70 10.19
CA GLN A 71 3.49 1.55 9.86
C GLN A 71 3.68 2.24 8.50
N VAL A 72 4.85 2.83 8.24
CA VAL A 72 5.18 3.45 6.96
C VAL A 72 5.10 2.44 5.82
N ALA A 73 5.62 1.22 6.01
CA ALA A 73 5.52 0.15 5.01
C ALA A 73 4.06 -0.24 4.70
N ARG A 74 3.18 -0.28 5.71
CA ARG A 74 1.74 -0.51 5.50
C ARG A 74 1.10 0.62 4.69
N GLU A 75 1.40 1.86 5.02
CA GLU A 75 0.86 3.03 4.30
C GLU A 75 1.38 3.09 2.85
N MET A 76 2.66 2.76 2.62
CA MET A 76 3.22 2.63 1.26
C MET A 76 2.52 1.55 0.44
N THR A 77 2.22 0.41 1.07
CA THR A 77 1.44 -0.67 0.43
C THR A 77 0.03 -0.19 0.03
N GLN A 78 -0.61 0.61 0.89
CA GLN A 78 -1.92 1.20 0.58
C GLN A 78 -1.84 2.25 -0.54
N ALA A 79 -0.77 3.05 -0.59
CA ALA A 79 -0.53 4.00 -1.67
C ALA A 79 -0.34 3.26 -3.02
N LEU A 80 0.39 2.14 -3.02
CA LEU A 80 0.52 1.24 -4.18
C LEU A 80 -0.84 0.68 -4.63
N ALA A 81 -1.67 0.20 -3.71
CA ALA A 81 -3.01 -0.27 -4.05
C ALA A 81 -3.87 0.84 -4.67
N THR A 82 -3.73 2.07 -4.17
CA THR A 82 -4.41 3.24 -4.72
C THR A 82 -3.92 3.58 -6.12
N TYR A 83 -2.60 3.49 -6.37
CA TYR A 83 -2.01 3.68 -7.70
C TYR A 83 -2.55 2.67 -8.72
N VAL A 84 -2.62 1.39 -8.34
CA VAL A 84 -3.12 0.32 -9.23
C VAL A 84 -4.60 0.52 -9.58
N ALA A 85 -5.38 1.16 -8.71
CA ALA A 85 -6.79 1.47 -8.94
C ALA A 85 -7.02 2.69 -9.86
N LEU A 86 -5.97 3.46 -10.19
CA LEU A 86 -6.06 4.59 -11.11
C LEU A 86 -6.28 4.15 -12.56
N THR A 87 -6.76 5.08 -13.39
CA THR A 87 -6.85 4.82 -14.84
C THR A 87 -5.46 4.83 -15.50
N PRO A 88 -5.28 4.19 -16.67
CA PRO A 88 -4.00 4.19 -17.38
C PRO A 88 -3.45 5.59 -17.69
N ASP A 89 -4.33 6.55 -18.00
CA ASP A 89 -3.96 7.94 -18.25
C ASP A 89 -3.44 8.66 -16.99
N GLN A 90 -3.92 8.25 -15.81
CA GLN A 90 -3.46 8.79 -14.53
C GLN A 90 -2.16 8.14 -14.06
N GLN A 91 -2.00 6.83 -14.33
CA GLN A 91 -0.78 6.08 -14.02
C GLN A 91 0.42 6.53 -14.86
N SER A 92 0.16 7.08 -16.05
CA SER A 92 1.18 7.63 -16.95
C SER A 92 1.58 9.08 -16.64
N ASP A 93 1.10 9.64 -15.52
CA ASP A 93 1.61 10.92 -15.01
C ASP A 93 3.09 10.77 -14.57
N PRO A 94 4.03 11.54 -15.14
CA PRO A 94 5.46 11.38 -14.88
C PRO A 94 5.84 11.71 -13.43
N LYS A 95 5.12 12.60 -12.75
CA LYS A 95 5.39 12.91 -11.33
C LYS A 95 5.04 11.73 -10.45
N LEU A 96 3.90 11.10 -10.76
CA LEU A 96 3.42 9.95 -10.02
C LEU A 96 4.32 8.72 -10.25
N GLN A 97 4.82 8.55 -11.48
CA GLN A 97 5.81 7.50 -11.78
C GLN A 97 7.11 7.70 -11.00
N GLY A 98 7.67 8.92 -10.98
CA GLY A 98 8.88 9.20 -10.21
C GLY A 98 8.71 8.99 -8.70
N ALA A 99 7.56 9.40 -8.15
CA ALA A 99 7.26 9.18 -6.73
C ALA A 99 7.04 7.68 -6.42
N LEU A 100 6.43 6.93 -7.34
CA LEU A 100 6.25 5.49 -7.20
C LEU A 100 7.57 4.73 -7.20
N GLU A 101 8.48 5.03 -8.14
CA GLU A 101 9.81 4.41 -8.22
C GLU A 101 10.57 4.59 -6.90
N ARG A 102 10.66 5.83 -6.42
CA ARG A 102 11.32 6.15 -5.16
C ARG A 102 10.71 5.43 -3.96
N MET A 103 9.38 5.40 -3.88
CA MET A 103 8.68 4.73 -2.79
C MET A 103 8.92 3.21 -2.81
N CYS A 104 8.97 2.59 -3.99
CA CYS A 104 9.29 1.17 -4.14
C CYS A 104 10.70 0.85 -3.66
N ASP A 105 11.70 1.67 -4.01
CA ASP A 105 13.08 1.51 -3.55
C ASP A 105 13.17 1.61 -2.02
N LEU A 106 12.49 2.58 -1.41
CA LEU A 106 12.46 2.74 0.04
C LEU A 106 11.74 1.60 0.75
N CYS A 107 10.65 1.09 0.17
CA CYS A 107 9.94 -0.08 0.72
C CYS A 107 10.83 -1.34 0.71
N LEU A 108 11.62 -1.53 -0.34
CA LEU A 108 12.62 -2.60 -0.40
C LEU A 108 13.70 -2.41 0.66
N GLN A 109 14.23 -1.20 0.81
CA GLN A 109 15.24 -0.88 1.82
C GLN A 109 14.74 -1.18 3.24
N LEU A 110 13.54 -0.70 3.60
CA LEU A 110 12.92 -0.98 4.90
C LEU A 110 12.74 -2.49 5.16
N GLN A 111 12.39 -3.26 4.13
CA GLN A 111 12.29 -4.71 4.25
C GLN A 111 13.66 -5.38 4.45
N LEU A 112 14.70 -4.90 3.77
CA LEU A 112 16.06 -5.39 3.97
C LEU A 112 16.56 -5.09 5.38
N ASP A 113 16.31 -3.87 5.88
CA ASP A 113 16.73 -3.45 7.21
C ASP A 113 15.98 -4.22 8.30
N ALA A 114 14.67 -4.47 8.13
CA ALA A 114 13.89 -5.29 9.06
C ALA A 114 14.31 -6.77 9.08
N ASN A 115 14.87 -7.28 7.98
CA ASN A 115 15.37 -8.65 7.88
C ASN A 115 16.88 -8.75 8.10
N ALA A 116 17.57 -7.62 8.34
CA ALA A 116 18.97 -7.63 8.67
C ALA A 116 19.13 -8.34 10.02
N ALA A 117 19.86 -9.47 10.02
CA ALA A 117 20.22 -10.10 11.27
C ALA A 117 20.98 -9.07 12.13
N PRO A 118 20.71 -8.99 13.45
CA PRO A 118 21.52 -8.15 14.32
C PRO A 118 22.99 -8.52 14.10
N ALA A 119 23.84 -7.51 13.97
CA ALA A 119 25.29 -7.70 13.86
C ALA A 119 25.69 -8.69 14.95
N SER A 120 26.10 -9.89 14.54
CA SER A 120 26.47 -10.93 15.49
C SER A 120 27.54 -10.33 16.39
N PRO A 121 27.42 -10.46 17.72
CA PRO A 121 28.46 -9.95 18.62
C PRO A 121 29.77 -10.54 18.13
N GLU A 122 30.74 -9.67 17.85
CA GLU A 122 32.04 -10.05 17.28
C GLU A 122 32.51 -11.34 17.92
N GLN A 123 32.34 -12.45 17.19
CA GLN A 123 32.92 -13.70 17.58
C GLN A 123 34.39 -13.48 17.28
N ALA A 124 35.15 -13.11 18.31
CA ALA A 124 36.59 -13.24 18.35
C ALA A 124 36.91 -14.73 18.25
N GLY A 125 36.73 -15.28 17.05
CA GLY A 125 36.92 -16.67 16.68
C GLY A 125 37.55 -16.61 15.31
N GLY A 126 38.81 -17.04 15.23
CA GLY A 126 39.64 -16.93 14.05
C GLY A 126 38.94 -17.39 12.78
N SER A 127 39.32 -16.76 11.67
CA SER A 127 38.92 -17.19 10.34
C SER A 127 38.97 -18.71 10.24
N PRO A 128 37.86 -19.40 9.91
CA PRO A 128 37.91 -20.83 9.66
C PRO A 128 38.94 -21.07 8.55
N THR A 129 39.93 -21.92 8.82
CA THR A 129 40.89 -22.35 7.82
C THR A 129 40.17 -23.07 6.68
N ASP A 130 40.67 -22.95 5.45
CA ASP A 130 40.11 -23.57 4.23
C ASP A 130 39.71 -25.05 4.40
N ASP A 131 40.39 -25.79 5.29
CA ASP A 131 40.07 -27.18 5.63
C ASP A 131 38.68 -27.40 6.28
N ASP A 132 38.14 -26.43 7.02
CA ASP A 132 36.81 -26.51 7.65
C ASP A 132 35.68 -26.26 6.64
N LEU A 133 35.95 -25.55 5.55
CA LEU A 133 34.98 -25.25 4.50
C LEU A 133 34.75 -26.42 3.53
N LEU A 134 35.58 -27.46 3.58
CA LEU A 134 35.49 -28.62 2.69
C LEU A 134 34.61 -29.77 3.23
N HIS A 135 34.09 -29.69 4.47
CA HIS A 135 33.47 -30.84 5.14
C HIS A 135 31.95 -30.78 5.36
N VAL A 136 31.22 -29.83 4.76
CA VAL A 136 29.74 -29.78 4.91
C VAL A 136 29.03 -29.73 3.56
N THR A 137 29.26 -30.74 2.72
CA THR A 137 28.30 -31.11 1.67
C THR A 137 28.21 -32.62 1.55
N THR A 138 27.82 -33.31 2.63
CA THR A 138 27.30 -34.67 2.46
C THR A 138 25.93 -34.55 1.82
N PHE A 139 25.90 -34.48 0.49
CA PHE A 139 24.67 -34.62 -0.27
C PHE A 139 24.07 -35.98 0.08
N LEU A 140 22.89 -35.97 0.72
CA LEU A 140 22.11 -37.20 0.85
C LEU A 140 21.79 -37.69 -0.56
N PRO A 141 22.10 -38.96 -0.89
CA PRO A 141 21.69 -39.51 -2.17
C PRO A 141 20.16 -39.44 -2.32
N PRO A 142 19.63 -39.40 -3.56
CA PRO A 142 18.20 -39.18 -3.81
C PRO A 142 17.28 -40.12 -3.03
N ASP A 143 17.72 -41.36 -2.82
CA ASP A 143 16.97 -42.38 -2.08
C ASP A 143 16.88 -42.07 -0.58
N ALA A 144 17.93 -41.50 0.00
CA ALA A 144 17.94 -41.09 1.40
C ALA A 144 17.04 -39.87 1.63
N LEU A 145 17.07 -38.90 0.70
CA LEU A 145 16.15 -37.75 0.72
C LEU A 145 14.68 -38.18 0.66
N LYS A 146 14.37 -39.17 -0.17
CA LYS A 146 13.00 -39.70 -0.29
C LYS A 146 12.53 -40.39 0.98
N SER A 147 13.40 -41.16 1.63
CA SER A 147 13.10 -41.78 2.93
C SER A 147 12.80 -40.72 4.00
N THR A 148 13.65 -39.70 4.10
CA THR A 148 13.45 -38.62 5.08
C THR A 148 12.14 -37.87 4.84
N TYR A 149 11.78 -37.62 3.58
CA TYR A 149 10.50 -36.98 3.26
C TYR A 149 9.30 -37.83 3.70
N GLN A 150 9.35 -39.15 3.45
CA GLN A 150 8.27 -40.07 3.84
C GLN A 150 8.14 -40.21 5.36
N GLU A 151 9.26 -40.19 6.09
CA GLU A 151 9.25 -40.20 7.56
C GLU A 151 8.61 -38.94 8.14
N VAL A 152 8.93 -37.76 7.57
CA VAL A 152 8.33 -36.48 7.97
C VAL A 152 6.83 -36.45 7.65
N GLU A 153 6.43 -36.94 6.47
CA GLU A 153 5.03 -37.03 6.08
C GLU A 153 4.23 -37.96 7.01
N ALA A 154 4.80 -39.11 7.38
CA ALA A 154 4.19 -40.04 8.33
C ALA A 154 4.05 -39.42 9.74
N ALA A 155 5.03 -38.64 10.18
CA ALA A 155 4.98 -37.96 11.48
C ALA A 155 3.89 -36.88 11.53
N LEU A 156 3.67 -36.15 10.43
CA LEU A 156 2.64 -35.11 10.34
C LEU A 156 1.21 -35.66 10.27
N GLN A 157 1.01 -36.89 9.81
CA GLN A 157 -0.31 -37.54 9.75
C GLN A 157 -0.75 -38.17 11.08
N GLN A 158 0.15 -38.24 12.07
CA GLN A 158 -0.15 -38.78 13.41
C GLN A 158 -0.52 -37.71 14.45
N THR A 159 -0.56 -36.44 14.05
CA THR A 159 -1.05 -35.28 14.82
C THR A 159 -2.37 -34.76 14.29
#